data_AF-A0A0F7VUD2-F1
#
_entry.id   AF-A0A0F7VUD2-F1
#
_cell.length_a   1.000
_cell.length_b   1.000
_cell.length_c   1.000
_cell.angle_alpha   90.00
_cell.angle_beta   90.00
_cell.angle_gamma   90.00
#
_symmetry.space_group_name_H-M   'P 1'
#
loop_
_entity.id
_entity.type
_entity.pdbx_description
1 polymer ?
#
loop_
_entity_poly.entity_id
_entity_poly.type
_entity_poly.pdbx_seq_one_letter_code
_entity_poly.pdbx_strand_id
1 'polypeptide(L)' 'MLDVALASHISPETLRKIESGRVATPAFPTIAAIADTLGLSLDAVWAEISRAERTVEDRSALPVTRHPSLAS' A
#
# COMPACT_ATOMS: atom_id res chain seq x y z
N MET A 1 4.91 -14.36 9.80
CA MET A 1 3.84 -14.58 8.80
C MET A 1 2.78 -15.57 9.29
N LEU A 2 3.14 -16.79 9.69
CA LEU A 2 2.18 -17.74 10.27
C LEU A 2 1.48 -17.17 11.51
N ASP A 3 2.25 -16.64 12.46
CA ASP A 3 1.72 -16.14 13.74
C ASP A 3 0.77 -14.95 13.54
N VAL A 4 1.14 -14.02 12.65
CA VAL A 4 0.29 -12.87 12.29
C VAL A 4 -1.02 -13.36 11.67
N ALA A 5 -0.96 -14.28 10.70
CA ALA A 5 -2.17 -14.78 10.06
C ALA A 5 -3.13 -15.43 11.07
N LEU A 6 -2.60 -16.29 11.94
CA LEU A 6 -3.40 -16.97 12.96
C LEU A 6 -4.00 -16.01 13.98
N ALA A 7 -3.21 -15.04 14.47
CA ALA A 7 -3.67 -14.02 15.40
C ALA A 7 -4.72 -13.07 14.76
N SER A 8 -4.64 -12.85 13.44
CA SER A 8 -5.63 -12.07 12.68
C SER A 8 -6.81 -12.90 12.16
N HIS A 9 -6.97 -14.15 12.62
CA HIS A 9 -8.07 -15.05 12.24
C HIS A 9 -8.18 -15.34 10.73
N ILE A 10 -7.05 -15.38 10.02
CA ILE A 10 -6.98 -15.75 8.60
C ILE A 10 -5.96 -16.85 8.34
N SER A 11 -6.07 -17.52 7.18
CA SER A 11 -5.05 -18.48 6.79
C SER A 11 -3.74 -17.77 6.37
N PRO A 12 -2.57 -18.40 6.56
CA PRO A 12 -1.30 -17.87 6.04
C PRO A 12 -1.33 -17.63 4.52
N GLU A 13 -2.07 -18.45 3.80
CA GLU A 13 -2.26 -18.30 2.35
C GLU A 13 -3.11 -17.07 2.01
N THR A 14 -4.13 -16.75 2.82
CA THR A 14 -4.90 -15.52 2.69
C THR A 14 -4.00 -14.30 2.89
N LEU A 15 -3.16 -14.31 3.94
CA LEU A 15 -2.23 -13.21 4.20
C LEU A 15 -1.24 -13.01 3.03
N ARG A 16 -0.67 -14.09 2.49
CA ARG A 16 0.20 -14.04 1.30
C ARG A 16 -0.49 -13.43 0.09
N LYS A 17 -1.77 -13.75 -0.14
CA LYS A 17 -2.51 -13.17 -1.26
C LYS A 17 -2.81 -11.68 -1.05
N ILE A 18 -3.02 -11.23 0.19
CA ILE A 18 -3.16 -9.82 0.52
C ILE A 18 -1.83 -9.09 0.26
N GLU A 19 -0.70 -9.60 0.78
CA GLU A 19 0.64 -9.02 0.61
C GLU A 19 1.04 -8.90 -0.87
N SER A 20 0.71 -9.91 -1.67
CA SER A 20 1.01 -9.91 -3.11
C SER A 20 0.00 -9.15 -3.98
N GLY A 21 -1.03 -8.55 -3.38
CA GLY A 21 -2.09 -7.85 -4.11
C GLY A 21 -3.02 -8.76 -4.92
N ARG A 22 -3.01 -10.07 -4.66
CA ARG A 22 -3.83 -11.09 -5.33
C ARG A 22 -5.22 -11.28 -4.70
N VAL A 23 -5.57 -10.44 -3.73
CA VAL A 23 -6.95 -10.28 -3.22
C VAL A 23 -7.41 -8.90 -3.65
N ALA A 24 -8.29 -8.84 -4.65
CA ALA A 24 -8.74 -7.58 -5.24
C ALA A 24 -9.50 -6.69 -4.23
N THR A 25 -10.26 -7.31 -3.32
CA THR A 25 -11.09 -6.61 -2.33
C THR A 25 -11.12 -7.38 -1.01
N PRO A 26 -10.06 -7.29 -0.18
CA PRO A 26 -10.10 -7.88 1.15
C PRO A 26 -11.19 -7.19 1.98
N ALA A 27 -11.90 -7.96 2.81
CA ALA A 27 -12.90 -7.39 3.69
C ALA A 27 -12.22 -6.42 4.68
N PHE A 28 -12.80 -5.24 4.90
CA PHE A 28 -12.24 -4.25 5.83
C PHE A 28 -11.96 -4.80 7.24
N PRO A 29 -12.83 -5.63 7.85
CA PRO A 29 -12.52 -6.27 9.14
C PRO A 29 -11.24 -7.11 9.12
N THR A 30 -10.89 -7.73 7.99
CA THR A 30 -9.64 -8.48 7.83
C THR A 30 -8.44 -7.55 7.92
N ILE A 31 -8.52 -6.37 7.29
CA ILE A 31 -7.45 -5.36 7.35
C ILE A 31 -7.30 -4.82 8.78
N ALA A 32 -8.43 -4.55 9.45
CA ALA A 32 -8.42 -4.10 10.84
C ALA A 32 -7.79 -5.13 11.79
N ALA A 33 -8.11 -6.43 11.65
CA ALA A 33 -7.53 -7.49 12.46
C ALA A 33 -6.01 -7.65 12.27
N ILE A 34 -5.53 -7.51 11.02
CA ILE A 34 -4.09 -7.52 10.72
C ILE A 34 -3.39 -6.33 11.37
N ALA A 35 -3.96 -5.13 11.26
CA ALA A 35 -3.40 -3.93 11.86
C ALA A 35 -3.30 -4.05 13.40
N ASP A 36 -4.37 -4.51 14.05
CA ASP A 36 -4.41 -4.74 15.50
C ASP A 36 -3.36 -5.77 15.95
N THR A 37 -3.24 -6.89 15.22
CA THR A 37 -2.22 -7.92 15.48
C THR A 37 -0.80 -7.38 15.42
N LEU A 38 -0.55 -6.42 14.52
CA LEU A 38 0.77 -5.78 14.36
C LEU A 38 0.98 -4.58 15.30
N GLY A 39 0.00 -4.23 16.14
CA GLY A 39 0.05 -3.06 17.00
C GLY A 39 0.03 -1.73 16.23
N LEU A 40 -0.55 -1.71 15.03
CA LEU A 40 -0.66 -0.54 14.18
C LEU A 40 -2.07 0.04 14.21
N SER A 41 -2.17 1.36 14.32
CA SER A 41 -3.45 2.04 14.09
C SER A 41 -3.76 2.08 12.58
N LEU A 42 -5.04 2.03 12.23
CA LEU A 42 -5.47 2.20 10.84
C LEU A 42 -5.09 3.57 10.27
N ASP A 43 -5.05 4.60 11.12
CA ASP A 43 -4.56 5.93 10.73
C ASP A 43 -3.08 5.92 10.32
N ALA A 44 -2.24 5.15 11.02
CA ALA A 44 -0.83 5.00 10.66
C ALA A 44 -0.66 4.27 9.33
N VAL A 45 -1.46 3.22 9.10
CA VAL A 45 -1.47 2.49 7.82
C VAL A 45 -1.91 3.42 6.69
N TRP A 46 -2.99 4.17 6.89
CA TRP A 46 -3.50 5.12 5.90
C TRP A 46 -2.48 6.21 5.57
N ALA A 47 -1.87 6.83 6.58
CA ALA A 47 -0.89 7.88 6.40
C ALA A 47 0.28 7.46 5.50
N GLU A 48 0.71 6.19 5.59
CA GLU A 48 1.82 5.69 4.81
C GLU A 48 1.44 5.33 3.37
N ILE A 49 0.24 4.79 3.15
CA ILE A 49 -0.29 4.57 1.79
C ILE A 49 -0.46 5.91 1.07
N SER A 50 -1.07 6.91 1.71
CA SER A 50 -1.27 8.24 1.12
C SER A 50 0.04 9.01 0.88
N ARG A 51 1.13 8.67 1.57
CA ARG A 51 2.47 9.21 1.29
C ARG A 51 3.07 8.55 0.04
N ALA A 52 2.94 7.24 -0.08
CA ALA A 52 3.44 6.50 -1.24
C ALA A 52 2.78 7.01 -2.53
N GLU A 53 1.45 7.22 -2.53
CA GLU A 53 0.70 7.77 -3.67
C GLU A 53 1.22 9.15 -4.10
N ARG A 54 1.41 10.07 -3.14
CA ARG A 54 1.96 11.41 -3.43
C ARG A 54 3.38 11.37 -3.99
N THR A 55 4.20 10.41 -3.54
CA THR A 55 5.57 10.23 -4.06
C THR A 55 5.56 9.76 -5.51
N VAL A 56 4.60 8.92 -5.88
CA VAL A 56 4.40 8.49 -7.28
C VAL A 56 3.93 9.66 -8.14
N GLU A 57 3.00 10.48 -7.64
CA GLU A 57 2.50 11.66 -8.34
C GLU A 57 3.59 12.72 -8.56
N ASP A 58 4.37 13.04 -7.54
CA ASP A 58 5.48 14.01 -7.63
C ASP A 58 6.57 13.55 -8.61
N ARG A 59 6.90 12.25 -8.62
CA ARG A 59 7.81 11.66 -9.63
C ARG A 59 7.28 11.75 -11.05
N SER A 60 5.97 11.67 -11.24
CA SER A 60 5.34 11.83 -12.56
C SER A 60 5.32 13.28 -13.04
N ALA A 61 5.45 14.24 -12.12
CA ALA A 61 5.43 15.67 -12.39
C ALA A 61 6.82 16.28 -12.66
N LEU A 62 7.91 15.49 -12.62
CA LEU A 62 9.25 15.99 -12.92
C LEU A 62 9.30 16.66 -14.31
N PRO A 63 9.87 17.88 -14.40
CA PRO A 63 9.72 18.71 -15.59
C PRO A 63 10.47 18.09 -16.77
N VAL A 64 9.73 17.74 -17.83
CA VAL A 64 10.31 17.57 -19.17
C VAL A 64 11.00 18.88 -19.51
N THR A 65 12.32 18.91 -19.44
CA THR A 65 13.15 19.98 -20.01
C THR A 65 12.88 20.02 -21.50
N ARG A 66 11.93 20.88 -21.90
CA ARG A 66 11.70 21.21 -23.31
C ARG A 66 12.92 22.01 -23.75
N HIS A 67 13.85 21.37 -24.43
CA HIS A 67 14.92 22.06 -25.13
C HIS A 67 14.27 23.06 -26.11
N PRO A 68 14.60 24.36 -26.05
CA PRO A 68 14.06 25.32 -26.99
C PRO A 68 14.62 24.98 -28.36
N SER A 69 13.75 24.56 -29.27
CA SER A 69 14.08 24.37 -30.68
C SER A 69 14.48 25.74 -31.24
N LEU A 70 15.77 25.90 -31.54
CA LEU A 70 16.29 27.08 -32.21
C LEU A 70 15.63 27.16 -33.60
N ALA A 71 14.81 28.19 -33.78
CA ALA A 71 14.26 28.58 -35.06
C ALA A 71 15.40 28.90 -36.05
N SER A 72 15.27 28.44 -37.28
CA SER A 72 16.01 28.93 -38.45
C SER A 72 15.03 29.57 -39.41
#